data_AF-A0A7G8G5V0-F1
#
_entry.id   AF-A0A7G8G5V0-F1
#
_cell.length_a   1.000
_cell.length_b   1.000
_cell.length_c   1.000
_cell.angle_alpha   90.00
_cell.angle_beta   90.00
_cell.angle_gamma   90.00
#
_symmetry.space_group_name_H-M   'P 1'
#
loop_
_entity.id
_entity.type
_entity.pdbx_description
1 polymer ?
#
loop_
_entity_poly.entity_id
_entity_poly.type
_entity_poly.pdbx_seq_one_letter_code
_entity_poly.pdbx_strand_id
1 'polypeptide(L)' 'MAGAGLFVVAPQIAQAQSETWLLGPNSRSGQGSTVVPTDCVTGDDGSITCNTKIENPAGTTPAKPYYNPFTN' A
#
# COMPACT_ATOMS: atom_id res chain seq x y z
N MET A 1 48.93 -13.90 2.76
CA MET A 1 48.09 -14.10 1.55
C MET A 1 46.67 -14.43 2.02
N ALA A 2 45.65 -14.00 1.27
CA ALA A 2 44.22 -13.87 1.64
C ALA A 2 43.93 -12.57 2.43
N GLY A 3 43.30 -11.53 1.89
CA GLY A 3 42.48 -11.39 0.69
C GLY A 3 41.24 -10.62 1.11
N ALA A 4 41.36 -9.29 1.24
CA ALA A 4 40.25 -8.42 1.63
C ALA A 4 39.23 -8.36 0.48
N GLY A 5 38.15 -9.14 0.61
CA GLY A 5 37.02 -9.10 -0.31
C GLY A 5 36.20 -7.84 -0.11
N LEU A 6 36.18 -6.97 -1.12
CA LEU A 6 35.31 -5.78 -1.16
C LEU A 6 33.88 -6.26 -1.48
N PHE A 7 32.99 -6.27 -0.50
CA PHE A 7 31.56 -6.52 -0.74
C PHE A 7 30.93 -5.27 -1.38
N VAL A 8 30.69 -5.33 -2.69
CA VAL A 8 29.92 -4.31 -3.40
C VAL A 8 28.44 -4.53 -3.10
N VAL A 9 27.88 -3.76 -2.17
CA VAL A 9 26.43 -3.70 -1.96
C VAL A 9 25.85 -2.89 -3.12
N ALA A 10 25.35 -3.59 -4.14
CA ALA A 10 24.59 -2.94 -5.20
C ALA A 10 23.33 -2.29 -4.60
N PRO A 11 22.97 -1.04 -4.97
CA PRO A 11 21.73 -0.44 -4.51
C PRO A 11 20.58 -1.32 -4.99
N GLN A 12 19.89 -1.94 -4.04
CA GLN A 12 18.66 -2.67 -4.30
C GLN A 12 17.69 -1.59 -4.79
N ILE A 13 17.39 -1.56 -6.10
CA ILE A 13 16.40 -0.63 -6.64
C ILE A 13 15.09 -1.01 -5.95
N ALA A 14 14.68 -0.22 -4.96
CA ALA A 14 13.42 -0.40 -4.26
C ALA A 14 12.32 -0.26 -5.32
N GLN A 15 11.81 -1.39 -5.80
CA GLN A 15 10.62 -1.44 -6.63
C GLN A 15 9.51 -0.84 -5.76
N ALA A 16 8.92 0.27 -6.19
CA ALA A 16 7.75 0.81 -5.51
C ALA A 16 6.65 -0.26 -5.62
N GLN A 17 6.33 -0.92 -4.50
CA GLN A 17 5.21 -1.85 -4.47
C GLN A 17 3.95 -1.02 -4.69
N SER A 18 3.32 -1.19 -5.85
CA SER A 18 2.02 -0.62 -6.14
C SER A 18 0.96 -1.64 -5.74
N GLU A 19 0.18 -1.31 -4.73
CA GLU A 19 -0.99 -2.09 -4.36
C GLU A 19 -2.24 -1.49 -5.01
N THR A 20 -3.17 -2.35 -5.41
CA THR A 20 -4.47 -1.94 -5.97
C THR A 20 -5.55 -2.79 -5.34
N TRP A 21 -6.64 -2.15 -4.94
CA TRP A 21 -7.73 -2.80 -4.22
C TRP A 21 -8.99 -2.78 -5.06
N LEU A 22 -9.66 -3.93 -5.13
CA LEU A 22 -11.01 -4.02 -5.67
C LEU A 22 -11.99 -3.66 -4.56
N LEU A 23 -12.65 -2.53 -4.75
CA LEU A 23 -13.66 -2.05 -3.83
C LEU A 23 -15.01 -2.72 -4.13
N GLY A 24 -15.72 -3.13 -3.07
CA GLY A 24 -17.04 -3.71 -3.21
C GLY A 24 -18.09 -2.70 -3.70
N PRO A 25 -19.26 -3.17 -4.17
CA PRO A 25 -20.36 -2.29 -4.55
C PRO A 25 -20.76 -1.36 -3.40
N ASN A 26 -21.12 -0.11 -3.71
CA ASN A 26 -21.44 0.98 -2.77
C ASN A 26 -20.28 1.49 -1.90
N SER A 27 -19.02 1.17 -2.24
CA SER A 27 -17.85 1.75 -1.57
C SER A 27 -17.84 3.28 -1.72
N ARG A 28 -17.80 3.98 -0.59
CA ARG A 28 -17.79 5.45 -0.51
C ARG A 28 -16.36 5.99 -0.49
N SER A 29 -15.59 5.63 -1.50
CA SER A 29 -14.19 5.99 -1.68
C SER A 29 -14.06 6.84 -2.94
N GLY A 30 -13.62 8.08 -2.79
CA GLY A 30 -13.37 9.00 -3.90
C GLY A 30 -11.89 9.11 -4.24
N GLN A 31 -11.56 9.99 -5.19
CA GLN A 31 -10.20 10.13 -5.71
C GLN A 31 -9.16 10.50 -4.62
N GLY A 32 -9.57 11.23 -3.58
CA GLY A 32 -8.69 11.61 -2.47
C GLY A 32 -8.67 10.61 -1.31
N SER A 33 -9.33 9.46 -1.45
CA SER A 33 -9.37 8.44 -0.40
C SER A 33 -8.05 7.69 -0.33
N THR A 34 -7.58 7.41 0.88
CA THR A 34 -6.34 6.66 1.13
C THR A 34 -6.66 5.36 1.86
N VAL A 35 -5.98 4.28 1.47
CA VAL A 35 -5.99 3.02 2.23
C VAL A 35 -4.95 3.16 3.34
N VAL A 36 -5.39 3.03 4.58
CA VAL A 36 -4.52 3.16 5.76
C VAL A 36 -4.47 1.83 6.51
N PRO A 37 -3.28 1.30 6.82
CA PRO A 37 -3.14 0.11 7.64
C PRO A 37 -3.56 0.40 9.09
N THR A 38 -4.26 -0.55 9.68
CA THR A 38 -4.81 -0.49 11.04
C THR A 38 -4.64 -1.86 11.70
N ASP A 39 -4.65 -1.92 13.03
CA ASP A 39 -4.61 -3.17 13.81
C ASP A 39 -3.47 -4.13 13.39
N CYS A 40 -2.27 -3.60 13.15
CA CYS A 40 -1.14 -4.41 12.73
C CYS A 40 -0.66 -5.35 13.84
N VAL A 41 -0.49 -6.63 13.51
CA VAL A 41 0.06 -7.67 14.39
C VAL A 41 1.30 -8.30 13.76
N THR A 42 2.30 -8.60 14.58
CA THR A 42 3.52 -9.30 14.17
C THR A 42 3.37 -10.78 14.48
N GLY A 43 3.53 -11.63 13.47
CA GLY A 43 3.54 -13.08 13.61
C GLY A 43 4.86 -13.60 14.17
N ASP A 44 4.86 -14.84 14.65
CA ASP A 44 6.07 -15.49 15.20
C ASP A 44 7.17 -15.70 14.15
N ASP A 45 6.80 -15.66 12.87
CA ASP A 45 7.68 -15.70 11.70
C ASP A 45 8.25 -14.33 11.30
N GLY A 46 7.91 -13.27 12.04
CA GLY A 46 8.31 -11.89 11.75
C GLY A 46 7.48 -11.20 10.66
N SER A 47 6.44 -11.87 10.14
CA SER A 47 5.50 -11.24 9.22
C SER A 47 4.66 -10.18 9.93
N ILE A 48 4.25 -9.13 9.21
CA ILE A 48 3.35 -8.09 9.73
C ILE A 48 2.05 -8.19 8.95
N THR A 49 0.95 -8.43 9.66
CA THR A 49 -0.40 -8.46 9.08
C THR A 49 -1.19 -7.29 9.63
N CYS A 50 -1.76 -6.46 8.76
CA CYS A 50 -2.59 -5.32 9.13
C CYS A 50 -3.99 -5.44 8.51
N ASN A 51 -5.01 -5.00 9.24
CA ASN A 51 -6.29 -4.64 8.63
C ASN A 51 -6.11 -3.37 7.80
N THR A 52 -7.03 -3.10 6.89
CA THR A 52 -7.03 -1.85 6.12
C THR A 52 -8.35 -1.11 6.27
N LYS A 53 -8.28 0.22 6.31
CA LYS A 53 -9.44 1.11 6.35
C LYS A 53 -9.29 2.17 5.26
N ILE A 54 -10.43 2.56 4.68
CA ILE A 54 -10.49 3.72 3.80
C ILE A 54 -10.64 5.00 4.64
N GLU A 55 -9.69 5.90 4.49
CA GLU A 55 -9.79 7.26 5.00
C GLU A 55 -10.15 8.22 3.86
N ASN A 56 -11.28 8.92 4.03
CA ASN A 56 -11.75 9.92 3.08
C ASN A 56 -11.23 11.30 3.48
N PRO A 57 -10.99 12.20 2.50
CA PRO A 57 -10.64 13.59 2.80
C PRO A 57 -11.76 14.27 3.61
N ALA A 58 -11.38 15.28 4.41
CA ALA A 58 -12.33 16.01 5.24
C ALA A 58 -13.44 16.66 4.38
N GLY A 59 -14.70 16.33 4.68
CA GLY A 59 -15.86 16.84 3.98
C GLY A 59 -17.16 16.30 4.56
N THR A 60 -18.24 17.07 4.43
CA THR A 60 -19.59 16.65 4.85
C THR A 60 -20.30 15.83 3.77
N THR A 61 -19.73 15.75 2.57
CA THR A 61 -20.26 15.01 1.43
C THR A 61 -19.66 13.60 1.37
N PRO A 62 -20.48 12.55 1.19
CA PRO A 62 -19.97 11.22 0.91
C PRO A 62 -19.05 11.23 -0.32
N ALA A 63 -17.91 10.55 -0.23
CA ALA A 63 -16.96 10.54 -1.34
C ALA A 63 -17.59 9.84 -2.56
N LYS A 64 -17.58 10.54 -3.71
CA LYS A 64 -18.08 10.02 -4.98
C LYS A 64 -17.14 8.92 -5.49
N PRO A 65 -17.65 7.73 -5.87
CA PRO A 65 -16.81 6.69 -6.47
C PRO A 65 -16.01 7.24 -7.65
N TYR A 66 -14.69 7.07 -7.60
CA TYR A 66 -13.80 7.44 -8.69
C TYR A 66 -13.64 6.25 -9.63
N TYR A 67 -13.85 6.48 -10.93
CA TYR A 67 -13.71 5.47 -11.96
C TYR A 67 -12.54 5.88 -12.87
N ASN A 68 -11.47 5.08 -12.86
CA ASN A 68 -10.37 5.20 -13.80
C ASN A 68 -10.27 3.87 -14.59
N PRO A 69 -10.79 3.80 -15.83
CA PRO A 69 -10.67 2.60 -16.63
C PRO A 69 -9.18 2.31 -16.90
N PHE A 70 -8.76 1.05 -16.78
CA PHE A 70 -7.41 0.66 -17.12
C PHE A 70 -7.15 0.98 -18.61
N THR A 71 -6.07 1.69 -18.90
CA THR A 71 -5.60 1.90 -20.27
C THR A 71 -5.11 0.56 -20.83
N ASN A 72 -5.58 0.18 -22.02
CA ASN A 72 -5.17 -1.06 -22.70
C ASN A 72 -3.76 -0.95 -23.29
#